data_AF-A0A7J7Y720-F1
#
_entry.id   AF-A0A7J7Y720-F1
#
_cell.length_a   1.000
_cell.length_b   1.000
_cell.length_c   1.000
_cell.angle_alpha   90.00
_cell.angle_beta   90.00
_cell.angle_gamma   90.00
#
_symmetry.space_group_name_H-M   'P 1'
#
loop_
_entity.id
_entity.type
_entity.pdbx_description
1 polymer ?
#
loop_
_entity_poly.entity_id
_entity_poly.type
_entity_poly.pdbx_seq_one_letter_code
_entity_poly.pdbx_strand_id
1 'polypeptide(L)'
;MRASPIRIPTVSNDTEWDFCFHLSQQTKIPAHQQTEELHPTSGSGESEEDTKAKEKTIDCMSLPREKLVQSQKKTAQLIKEKMNTQANKELIRCVILSRITFGEEHWKCAQALASLAYGYLTLRGLPAQAKKHAESAKNTLLTWKRKTTSDKEKKEILDALVMLYYTLGMAWLLKNQYPSLSCGVW
;
A
#
# COMPACT_ATOMS: atom_id res chain seq x y z
N MET A 1 20.75 32.61 -30.29
CA MET A 1 19.40 32.23 -29.82
C MET A 1 19.55 31.51 -28.48
N ARG A 2 19.06 32.07 -27.37
CA ARG A 2 19.04 31.40 -26.06
C ARG A 2 17.69 30.70 -25.92
N ALA A 3 17.68 29.38 -25.70
CA ALA A 3 16.46 28.62 -25.49
C ALA A 3 15.98 28.81 -24.04
N SER A 4 14.71 29.17 -23.86
CA SER A 4 14.08 29.26 -22.54
C SER A 4 13.80 27.86 -21.97
N PRO A 5 13.91 27.66 -20.64
CA PRO A 5 13.65 26.36 -20.04
C PRO A 5 12.17 25.97 -20.12
N ILE A 6 11.91 24.71 -20.45
CA ILE A 6 10.57 24.11 -20.46
C ILE A 6 10.07 23.99 -19.02
N ARG A 7 8.92 24.60 -18.71
CA ARG A 7 8.22 24.44 -17.43
C ARG A 7 7.14 23.37 -17.60
N ILE A 8 7.30 22.24 -16.90
CA ILE A 8 6.26 21.21 -16.82
C ILE A 8 5.33 21.58 -15.64
N PRO A 9 4.01 21.71 -15.86
CA PRO A 9 3.06 21.96 -14.78
C PRO A 9 2.98 20.75 -13.85
N THR A 10 3.31 20.93 -12.57
CA THR A 10 3.11 19.89 -11.55
C THR A 10 1.63 19.89 -11.17
N VAL A 11 0.96 18.75 -11.38
CA VAL A 11 -0.47 18.58 -11.15
C VAL A 11 -0.73 18.29 -9.67
N SER A 12 -1.65 19.05 -9.08
CA SER A 12 -2.45 18.77 -7.87
C SER A 12 -1.71 18.22 -6.63
N ASN A 13 -1.51 19.10 -5.64
CA ASN A 13 -1.12 18.76 -4.28
C ASN A 13 -2.15 17.83 -3.61
N ASP A 14 -1.91 16.52 -3.65
CA ASP A 14 -2.55 15.56 -2.75
C ASP A 14 -1.67 15.44 -1.50
N THR A 15 -1.73 16.48 -0.65
CA THR A 15 -0.84 16.76 0.50
C THR A 15 -0.80 15.65 1.57
N GLU A 16 -1.69 14.65 1.50
CA GLU A 16 -1.81 13.61 2.53
C GLU A 16 -0.68 12.55 2.49
N TRP A 17 0.00 12.37 1.35
CA TRP A 17 1.00 11.29 1.19
C TRP A 17 2.47 11.75 1.23
N ASP A 18 2.76 13.02 0.98
CA ASP A 18 4.13 13.54 0.96
C ASP A 18 4.82 13.42 2.33
N PHE A 19 4.04 13.41 3.42
CA PHE A 19 4.57 13.24 4.78
C PHE A 19 5.34 11.93 4.98
N CYS A 20 4.92 10.84 4.33
CA CYS A 20 5.56 9.53 4.51
C CYS A 20 6.94 9.45 3.84
N PHE A 21 7.16 10.20 2.75
CA PHE A 21 8.43 10.17 2.03
C PHE A 21 9.48 11.11 2.63
N HIS A 22 9.06 12.25 3.19
CA HIS A 22 10.00 13.20 3.81
C HIS A 22 10.58 12.70 5.13
N LEU A 23 9.83 11.90 5.91
CA LEU A 23 10.33 11.35 7.17
C LEU A 23 11.48 10.35 6.96
N SER A 24 11.49 9.63 5.83
CA SER A 24 12.56 8.68 5.49
C SER A 24 13.91 9.34 5.21
N GLN A 25 13.95 10.64 4.89
CA GLN A 25 15.18 11.35 4.54
C GLN A 25 15.88 11.96 5.77
N GLN A 26 15.27 11.89 6.96
CA GLN A 26 15.81 12.55 8.17
C GLN A 26 16.56 11.64 9.15
N THR A 27 16.59 10.33 8.96
CA THR A 27 17.45 9.43 9.76
C THR A 27 18.88 9.42 9.23
N LYS A 28 19.64 10.48 9.51
CA LYS A 28 21.11 10.39 9.56
C LYS A 28 21.50 9.72 10.87
N ILE A 29 22.06 8.52 10.78
CA ILE A 29 22.70 7.81 11.89
C ILE A 29 23.98 8.57 12.27
N PRO A 30 24.16 9.09 13.50
CA PRO A 30 25.46 9.58 13.95
C PRO A 30 26.35 8.39 14.31
N ALA A 31 27.59 8.45 13.84
CA ALA A 31 28.63 7.47 14.14
C ALA A 31 28.93 7.42 15.65
N HIS A 32 29.20 6.21 16.11
CA HIS A 32 29.60 5.84 17.46
C HIS A 32 30.95 6.46 17.84
N GLN A 33 30.99 7.24 18.93
CA GLN A 33 32.18 7.35 19.80
C GLN A 33 31.72 7.35 21.26
N GLN A 34 32.36 6.48 22.04
CA GLN A 34 32.16 6.25 23.47
C GLN A 34 32.81 7.36 24.29
N THR A 35 32.25 7.60 25.49
CA THR A 35 32.93 7.49 26.81
C THR A 35 32.45 8.56 27.80
N GLU A 36 32.18 8.07 29.03
CA GLU A 36 32.16 8.74 30.34
C GLU A 36 30.92 9.50 30.83
N GLU A 37 30.23 8.79 31.75
CA GLU A 37 29.68 9.18 33.05
C GLU A 37 29.39 10.66 33.40
N LEU A 38 28.18 10.91 33.93
CA LEU A 38 27.87 11.28 35.33
C LEU A 38 26.52 12.03 35.42
N HIS A 39 25.56 11.39 36.10
CA HIS A 39 24.46 11.84 36.97
C HIS A 39 23.74 13.22 36.86
N PRO A 40 22.47 13.31 37.37
CA PRO A 40 21.50 14.33 36.99
C PRO A 40 21.44 15.53 37.94
N THR A 41 20.96 16.69 37.46
CA THR A 41 20.59 17.82 38.33
C THR A 41 19.38 18.59 37.79
N SER A 42 18.27 18.41 38.53
CA SER A 42 17.28 19.36 39.05
C SER A 42 16.59 20.43 38.18
N GLY A 43 15.26 20.55 38.40
CA GLY A 43 14.45 21.78 38.28
C GLY A 43 13.21 21.61 37.40
N SER A 44 12.07 21.08 37.87
CA SER A 44 11.02 21.71 38.71
C SER A 44 10.37 22.95 38.11
N GLY A 45 9.07 22.87 37.79
CA GLY A 45 8.21 24.00 37.46
C GLY A 45 6.88 23.57 36.82
N GLU A 46 5.82 23.50 37.62
CA GLU A 46 4.43 23.15 37.26
C GLU A 46 3.75 24.27 36.45
N SER A 47 2.84 23.91 35.53
CA SER A 47 1.64 24.71 35.22
C SER A 47 0.62 23.87 34.46
N GLU A 48 -0.54 23.69 35.07
CA GLU A 48 -1.74 23.09 34.48
C GLU A 48 -2.47 24.14 33.64
N GLU A 49 -2.86 23.80 32.41
CA GLU A 49 -4.02 24.42 31.77
C GLU A 49 -4.73 23.40 30.86
N ASP A 50 -5.99 23.17 31.23
CA ASP A 50 -6.93 22.24 30.64
C ASP A 50 -7.39 22.74 29.26
N THR A 51 -7.10 21.98 28.21
CA THR A 51 -7.90 22.03 27.00
C THR A 51 -8.08 20.61 26.52
N LYS A 52 -9.32 20.12 26.63
CA LYS A 52 -9.81 18.82 26.13
C LYS A 52 -9.69 18.72 24.60
N ALA A 53 -8.46 18.60 24.13
CA ALA A 53 -8.04 17.83 22.98
C ALA A 53 -8.76 16.47 22.99
N LYS A 54 -9.80 16.23 22.17
CA LYS A 54 -10.13 14.84 21.80
C LYS A 54 -8.96 14.33 20.93
N GLU A 55 -7.88 13.99 21.61
CA GLU A 55 -6.76 13.25 21.09
C GLU A 55 -7.35 11.94 20.56
N LYS A 56 -7.51 11.86 19.24
CA LYS A 56 -7.64 10.57 18.56
C LYS A 56 -6.37 9.84 18.97
N THR A 57 -6.50 8.97 19.96
CA THR A 57 -5.43 8.09 20.39
C THR A 57 -4.99 7.36 19.15
N ILE A 58 -3.88 7.82 18.56
CA ILE A 58 -3.26 7.14 17.44
C ILE A 58 -2.86 5.82 18.07
N ASP A 59 -3.54 4.74 17.67
CA ASP A 59 -3.20 3.38 18.06
C ASP A 59 -1.79 3.09 17.50
N CYS A 60 -0.80 3.56 18.26
CA CYS A 60 0.61 3.54 17.94
C CYS A 60 1.15 2.10 18.02
N MET A 61 0.35 1.14 18.51
CA MET A 61 0.84 -0.16 18.96
C MET A 61 0.22 -1.39 18.27
N SER A 62 -0.74 -1.26 17.35
CA SER A 62 -1.21 -2.46 16.62
C SER A 62 -0.16 -3.00 15.66
N LEU A 63 0.05 -4.33 15.72
CA LEU A 63 1.04 -5.01 14.89
C LEU A 63 0.65 -4.89 13.40
N PRO A 64 1.62 -4.87 12.46
CA PRO A 64 1.35 -4.81 11.03
C PRO A 64 0.33 -5.87 10.55
N ARG A 65 0.35 -7.05 11.18
CA ARG A 65 -0.59 -8.14 10.90
C ARG A 65 -2.04 -7.81 11.28
N GLU A 66 -2.24 -7.11 12.40
CA GLU A 66 -3.58 -6.68 12.85
C GLU A 66 -4.11 -5.57 11.95
N LYS A 67 -3.26 -4.57 11.64
CA LYS A 67 -3.57 -3.51 10.67
C LYS A 67 -3.93 -4.09 9.30
N LEU A 68 -3.26 -5.16 8.87
CA LEU A 68 -3.61 -5.86 7.63
C LEU A 68 -5.02 -6.44 7.68
N VAL A 69 -5.39 -7.13 8.76
CA VAL A 69 -6.74 -7.68 8.93
C VAL A 69 -7.80 -6.57 8.98
N GLN A 70 -7.52 -5.47 9.66
CA GLN A 70 -8.41 -4.29 9.71
C GLN A 70 -8.60 -3.68 8.31
N SER A 71 -7.50 -3.51 7.57
CA SER A 71 -7.50 -2.98 6.20
C SER A 71 -8.30 -3.87 5.23
N GLN A 72 -8.18 -5.19 5.36
CA GLN A 72 -8.98 -6.16 4.59
C GLN A 72 -10.48 -6.05 4.90
N LYS A 73 -10.86 -5.99 6.18
CA LYS A 73 -12.26 -5.80 6.59
C LYS A 73 -12.83 -4.47 6.08
N LYS A 74 -12.06 -3.40 6.21
CA LYS A 74 -12.43 -2.06 5.73
C LYS A 74 -12.60 -2.03 4.22
N THR A 75 -11.76 -2.73 3.47
CA THR A 75 -11.93 -2.88 2.02
C THR A 75 -13.28 -3.50 1.68
N ALA A 76 -13.65 -4.61 2.33
CA ALA A 76 -14.94 -5.27 2.09
C ALA A 76 -16.13 -4.34 2.41
N GLN A 77 -16.04 -3.58 3.50
CA GLN A 77 -17.04 -2.57 3.86
C GLN A 77 -17.16 -1.48 2.80
N LEU A 78 -16.05 -0.88 2.38
CA LEU A 78 -16.04 0.20 1.39
C LEU A 78 -16.58 -0.26 0.02
N ILE A 79 -16.30 -1.50 -0.39
CA ILE A 79 -16.87 -2.09 -1.61
C ILE A 79 -18.40 -2.22 -1.48
N LYS A 80 -18.89 -2.70 -0.32
CA LYS A 80 -20.34 -2.80 -0.05
C LYS A 80 -21.01 -1.43 -0.09
N GLU A 81 -20.34 -0.40 0.40
CA GLU A 81 -20.78 1.01 0.39
C GLU A 81 -20.56 1.70 -0.97
N LYS A 82 -20.04 0.99 -1.99
CA LYS A 82 -19.72 1.52 -3.33
C LYS A 82 -18.70 2.68 -3.32
N MET A 83 -17.90 2.78 -2.26
CA MET A 83 -16.83 3.77 -2.11
C MET A 83 -15.56 3.32 -2.83
N ASN A 84 -15.64 3.19 -4.15
CA ASN A 84 -14.63 2.52 -4.99
C ASN A 84 -13.21 3.12 -4.87
N THR A 85 -13.11 4.45 -4.77
CA THR A 85 -11.81 5.13 -4.61
C THR A 85 -11.16 4.81 -3.28
N GLN A 86 -11.92 4.87 -2.20
CA GLN A 86 -11.44 4.56 -0.86
C GLN A 86 -11.11 3.07 -0.74
N ALA A 87 -11.93 2.19 -1.31
CA ALA A 87 -11.67 0.75 -1.35
C ALA A 87 -10.35 0.44 -2.07
N ASN A 88 -10.07 1.08 -3.21
CA ASN A 88 -8.81 0.89 -3.93
C ASN A 88 -7.61 1.45 -3.15
N LYS A 89 -7.74 2.60 -2.48
CA LYS A 89 -6.70 3.12 -1.55
C LYS A 89 -6.42 2.12 -0.42
N GLU A 90 -7.45 1.47 0.11
CA GLU A 90 -7.31 0.48 1.17
C GLU A 90 -6.69 -0.85 0.66
N LEU A 91 -6.97 -1.25 -0.57
CA LEU A 91 -6.27 -2.37 -1.23
C LEU A 91 -4.77 -2.09 -1.39
N ILE A 92 -4.36 -0.85 -1.70
CA ILE A 92 -2.94 -0.47 -1.74
C ILE A 92 -2.31 -0.62 -0.35
N ARG A 93 -3.01 -0.19 0.72
CA ARG A 93 -2.56 -0.40 2.10
C ARG A 93 -2.40 -1.89 2.43
N CYS A 94 -3.33 -2.74 1.99
CA CYS A 94 -3.22 -4.20 2.16
C CYS A 94 -1.94 -4.77 1.51
N VAL A 95 -1.55 -4.28 0.33
CA VAL A 95 -0.30 -4.71 -0.34
C VAL A 95 0.93 -4.31 0.48
N ILE A 96 0.99 -3.06 0.94
CA ILE A 96 2.11 -2.54 1.74
C ILE A 96 2.24 -3.33 3.05
N LEU A 97 1.14 -3.49 3.77
CA LEU A 97 1.11 -4.22 5.05
C LEU A 97 1.48 -5.70 4.87
N SER A 98 1.06 -6.33 3.76
CA SER A 98 1.46 -7.71 3.45
C SER A 98 2.97 -7.81 3.23
N ARG A 99 3.57 -6.86 2.51
CA ARG A 99 5.03 -6.82 2.29
C ARG A 99 5.80 -6.65 3.60
N ILE A 100 5.35 -5.75 4.47
CA ILE A 100 5.96 -5.53 5.79
C ILE A 100 5.83 -6.78 6.66
N THR A 101 4.69 -7.46 6.62
CA THR A 101 4.41 -8.59 7.51
C THR A 101 5.08 -9.90 7.06
N PHE A 102 5.20 -10.14 5.75
CA PHE A 102 5.59 -11.45 5.21
C PHE A 102 6.84 -11.42 4.31
N GLY A 103 7.27 -10.24 3.85
CA GLY A 103 8.32 -10.09 2.83
C GLY A 103 7.77 -10.16 1.40
N GLU A 104 8.45 -9.52 0.45
CA GLU A 104 7.95 -9.31 -0.91
C GLU A 104 7.72 -10.61 -1.71
N GLU A 105 8.54 -11.64 -1.47
CA GLU A 105 8.47 -12.92 -2.19
C GLU A 105 7.40 -13.88 -1.63
N HIS A 106 6.69 -13.50 -0.57
CA HIS A 106 5.70 -14.38 0.07
C HIS A 106 4.39 -14.45 -0.73
N TRP A 107 3.76 -15.62 -0.79
CA TRP A 107 2.48 -15.80 -1.50
C TRP A 107 1.35 -14.89 -0.99
N LYS A 108 1.38 -14.48 0.28
CA LYS A 108 0.46 -13.47 0.85
C LYS A 108 0.58 -12.10 0.17
N CYS A 109 1.79 -11.71 -0.24
CA CYS A 109 1.99 -10.50 -1.03
C CYS A 109 1.39 -10.65 -2.42
N ALA A 110 1.54 -11.82 -3.04
CA ALA A 110 0.88 -12.10 -4.31
C ALA A 110 -0.66 -12.09 -4.19
N GLN A 111 -1.23 -12.63 -3.10
CA GLN A 111 -2.66 -12.58 -2.83
C GLN A 111 -3.17 -11.13 -2.71
N ALA A 112 -2.43 -10.27 -2.00
CA ALA A 112 -2.77 -8.85 -1.90
C ALA A 112 -2.65 -8.13 -3.25
N LEU A 113 -1.61 -8.43 -4.04
CA LEU A 113 -1.43 -7.88 -5.39
C LEU A 113 -2.55 -8.34 -6.35
N ALA A 114 -2.98 -9.60 -6.27
CA ALA A 114 -4.11 -10.11 -7.05
C ALA A 114 -5.42 -9.39 -6.68
N SER A 115 -5.64 -9.14 -5.39
CA SER A 115 -6.80 -8.36 -4.91
C SER A 115 -6.76 -6.91 -5.38
N LEU A 116 -5.59 -6.27 -5.34
CA LEU A 116 -5.40 -4.91 -5.86
C LEU A 116 -5.61 -4.85 -7.38
N ALA A 117 -5.08 -5.82 -8.12
CA ALA A 117 -5.25 -5.93 -9.56
C ALA A 117 -6.74 -6.07 -9.93
N TYR A 118 -7.46 -6.97 -9.23
CA TYR A 118 -8.89 -7.14 -9.40
C TYR A 118 -9.65 -5.85 -9.06
N GLY A 119 -9.26 -5.15 -7.99
CA GLY A 119 -9.83 -3.85 -7.63
C GLY A 119 -9.61 -2.77 -8.70
N TYR A 120 -8.44 -2.71 -9.32
CA TYR A 120 -8.21 -1.81 -10.46
C TYR A 120 -9.10 -2.14 -11.65
N LEU A 121 -9.34 -3.42 -11.91
CA LEU A 121 -10.23 -3.86 -12.98
C LEU A 121 -11.69 -3.49 -12.68
N THR A 122 -12.22 -3.88 -11.51
CA THR A 122 -13.66 -3.86 -11.22
C THR A 122 -14.15 -2.58 -10.53
N LEU A 123 -13.33 -1.95 -9.70
CA LEU A 123 -13.71 -0.74 -8.96
C LEU A 123 -13.33 0.53 -9.73
N ARG A 124 -12.27 0.46 -10.55
CA ARG A 124 -11.68 1.63 -11.23
C ARG A 124 -11.78 1.58 -12.75
N GLY A 125 -12.02 0.42 -13.36
CA GLY A 125 -12.04 0.29 -14.82
C GLY A 125 -10.68 0.57 -15.48
N LEU A 126 -9.58 0.25 -14.78
CA LEU A 126 -8.21 0.56 -15.19
C LEU A 126 -7.45 -0.72 -15.58
N PRO A 127 -7.66 -1.24 -16.82
CA PRO A 127 -7.10 -2.54 -17.23
C PRO A 127 -5.58 -2.56 -17.31
N ALA A 128 -4.92 -1.45 -17.66
CA ALA A 128 -3.46 -1.38 -17.72
C ALA A 128 -2.82 -1.56 -16.32
N GLN A 129 -3.38 -0.91 -15.31
CA GLN A 129 -2.97 -1.01 -13.90
C GLN A 129 -3.28 -2.41 -13.36
N ALA A 130 -4.48 -2.92 -13.64
CA ALA A 130 -4.87 -4.29 -13.28
C ALA A 130 -3.86 -5.30 -13.83
N LYS A 131 -3.51 -5.21 -15.12
CA LYS A 131 -2.51 -6.08 -15.75
C LYS A 131 -1.15 -5.99 -15.05
N LYS A 132 -0.64 -4.77 -14.81
CA LYS A 132 0.67 -4.57 -14.16
C LYS A 132 0.73 -5.25 -12.78
N HIS A 133 -0.28 -5.07 -11.94
CA HIS A 133 -0.32 -5.68 -10.61
C HIS A 133 -0.55 -7.19 -10.66
N ALA A 134 -1.35 -7.67 -11.61
CA ALA A 134 -1.57 -9.09 -11.83
C ALA A 134 -0.27 -9.79 -12.29
N GLU A 135 0.48 -9.21 -13.22
CA GLU A 135 1.79 -9.74 -13.64
C GLU A 135 2.78 -9.78 -12.47
N SER A 136 2.78 -8.76 -11.61
CA SER A 136 3.57 -8.78 -10.38
C SER A 136 3.16 -9.92 -9.45
N ALA A 137 1.87 -10.15 -9.22
CA ALA A 137 1.38 -11.26 -8.40
C ALA A 137 1.78 -12.62 -8.98
N LYS A 138 1.67 -12.78 -10.32
CA LYS A 138 2.10 -13.97 -11.03
C LYS A 138 3.58 -14.24 -10.81
N ASN A 139 4.43 -13.23 -10.96
CA ASN A 139 5.88 -13.37 -10.78
C ASN A 139 6.22 -13.78 -9.34
N THR A 140 5.60 -13.15 -8.34
CA THR A 140 5.78 -13.52 -6.93
C THR A 140 5.38 -14.98 -6.66
N LEU A 141 4.26 -15.47 -7.23
CA LEU A 141 3.84 -16.87 -7.04
C LEU A 141 4.77 -17.87 -7.74
N LEU A 142 5.35 -17.50 -8.88
CA LEU A 142 6.28 -18.35 -9.61
C LEU A 142 7.64 -18.46 -8.93
N THR A 143 8.12 -17.38 -8.31
CA THR A 143 9.40 -17.37 -7.59
C THR A 143 9.29 -17.90 -6.17
N TRP A 144 8.09 -17.88 -5.59
CA TRP A 144 7.86 -18.39 -4.24
C TRP A 144 8.14 -19.89 -4.16
N LYS A 145 9.24 -20.25 -3.50
CA LYS A 145 9.58 -21.64 -3.20
C LYS A 145 8.52 -22.21 -2.27
N ARG A 146 7.72 -23.13 -2.79
CA ARG A 146 6.66 -23.84 -2.05
C ARG A 146 7.27 -24.50 -0.82
N LYS A 147 7.14 -23.86 0.35
CA LYS A 147 7.34 -24.51 1.64
C LYS A 147 6.17 -25.45 1.90
N THR A 148 6.32 -26.41 2.81
CA THR A 148 5.21 -27.23 3.30
C THR A 148 4.06 -26.28 3.70
N THR A 149 2.96 -26.36 2.97
CA THR A 149 1.80 -25.49 3.14
C THR A 149 0.62 -26.31 3.60
N SER A 150 -0.09 -25.78 4.58
CA SER A 150 -1.32 -26.38 5.07
C SER A 150 -2.39 -26.37 3.98
N ASP A 151 -3.37 -27.28 4.07
CA ASP A 151 -4.46 -27.33 3.08
C ASP A 151 -5.29 -26.04 3.06
N LYS A 152 -5.36 -25.35 4.20
CA LYS A 152 -5.95 -24.01 4.28
C LYS A 152 -5.20 -23.00 3.41
N GLU A 153 -3.88 -22.96 3.49
CA GLU A 153 -3.07 -22.06 2.66
C GLU A 153 -3.16 -22.42 1.19
N LYS A 154 -3.19 -23.71 0.85
CA LYS A 154 -3.39 -24.16 -0.55
C LYS A 154 -4.70 -23.62 -1.11
N LYS A 155 -5.79 -23.66 -0.33
CA LYS A 155 -7.08 -23.08 -0.72
C LYS A 155 -6.97 -21.58 -0.98
N GLU A 156 -6.34 -20.83 -0.06
CA GLU A 156 -6.19 -19.38 -0.20
C GLU A 156 -5.28 -19.00 -1.40
N ILE A 157 -4.25 -19.81 -1.68
CA ILE A 157 -3.41 -19.66 -2.87
C ILE A 157 -4.22 -19.94 -4.14
N LEU A 158 -5.07 -20.97 -4.13
CA LEU A 158 -5.95 -21.27 -5.27
C LEU A 158 -6.92 -20.12 -5.54
N ASP A 159 -7.55 -19.55 -4.50
CA ASP A 159 -8.43 -18.38 -4.63
C ASP A 159 -7.68 -17.19 -5.25
N ALA A 160 -6.43 -16.96 -4.83
CA ALA A 160 -5.58 -15.92 -5.40
C ALA A 160 -5.23 -16.20 -6.88
N LEU A 161 -4.96 -17.45 -7.25
CA LEU A 161 -4.68 -17.86 -8.63
C LEU A 161 -5.90 -17.65 -9.54
N VAL A 162 -7.10 -18.04 -9.10
CA VAL A 162 -8.35 -17.84 -9.85
C VAL A 162 -8.56 -16.35 -10.11
N MET A 163 -8.44 -15.52 -9.07
CA MET A 163 -8.59 -14.07 -9.17
C MET A 163 -7.54 -13.45 -10.10
N LEU A 164 -6.29 -13.90 -9.99
CA LEU A 164 -5.17 -13.48 -10.83
C LEU A 164 -5.43 -13.75 -12.32
N TYR A 165 -5.73 -15.00 -12.68
CA TYR A 165 -5.90 -15.37 -14.08
C TYR A 165 -7.17 -14.78 -14.70
N TYR A 166 -8.26 -14.68 -13.93
CA TYR A 166 -9.43 -13.92 -14.34
C TYR A 166 -9.06 -12.47 -14.67
N THR A 167 -8.35 -11.79 -13.75
CA THR A 167 -7.97 -10.39 -13.92
C THR A 167 -7.05 -10.19 -15.13
N LEU A 168 -6.08 -11.08 -15.34
CA LEU A 168 -5.22 -11.04 -16.53
C LEU A 168 -6.04 -11.19 -17.81
N GLY A 169 -6.90 -12.22 -17.89
CA GLY A 169 -7.73 -12.47 -19.07
C GLY A 169 -8.60 -11.27 -19.43
N MET A 170 -9.30 -10.70 -18.44
CA MET A 170 -10.14 -9.52 -18.63
C MET A 170 -9.32 -8.28 -19.00
N ALA A 171 -8.18 -8.04 -18.36
CA ALA A 171 -7.32 -6.91 -18.69
C ALA A 171 -6.76 -7.00 -20.11
N TRP A 172 -6.41 -8.21 -20.58
CA TRP A 172 -5.99 -8.44 -21.96
C TRP A 172 -7.13 -8.21 -22.96
N LEU A 173 -8.33 -8.73 -22.67
CA LEU A 173 -9.51 -8.54 -23.51
C LEU A 173 -9.83 -7.05 -23.67
N LEU A 174 -9.92 -6.33 -22.55
CA LEU A 174 -10.26 -4.89 -22.54
C LEU A 174 -9.17 -4.03 -23.20
N LYS A 175 -7.89 -4.40 -23.05
CA LYS A 175 -6.79 -3.70 -23.73
C LYS A 175 -6.86 -3.87 -25.25
N ASN A 176 -7.19 -5.07 -25.73
CA ASN A 176 -7.27 -5.37 -27.15
C ASN A 176 -8.55 -4.79 -27.81
N GLN A 177 -9.61 -4.59 -27.02
CA GLN A 177 -10.85 -3.97 -27.48
C GLN A 177 -10.74 -2.44 -27.62
N TYR A 178 -9.82 -1.78 -26.90
CA TYR A 178 -9.57 -0.34 -26.98
C TYR A 178 -8.08 0.02 -26.97
N PRO A 179 -7.33 -0.25 -28.07
CA PRO A 179 -5.91 0.13 -28.16
C PRO A 179 -5.66 1.65 -28.06
N SER A 180 -6.69 2.50 -28.24
CA SER A 180 -6.57 3.94 -28.49
C SER A 180 -7.31 4.87 -27.51
N LEU A 181 -7.86 4.40 -26.39
CA LEU A 181 -8.43 5.30 -25.35
C LEU A 181 -7.38 5.84 -24.36
N SER A 182 -6.12 5.93 -24.79
CA SER A 182 -5.12 6.82 -24.19
C SER A 182 -5.21 8.22 -24.80
N CYS A 183 -6.40 8.80 -24.83
CA CYS A 183 -6.62 10.24 -24.95
C CYS A 183 -8.09 10.50 -24.60
N GLY A 184 -8.35 10.88 -23.36
CA GLY A 184 -9.71 11.06 -22.86
C GLY A 184 -9.65 11.83 -21.57
N VAL A 185 -9.56 13.14 -21.73
CA VAL A 185 -9.71 14.18 -20.72
C VAL A 185 -10.80 13.80 -19.71
N TRP A 186 -10.42 13.79 -18.43
CA TRP A 186 -11.30 14.08 -17.31
C TRP A 186 -10.63 15.19 -16.51
#